data_AF-A0A8B7JB48-F1
#
_entry.id   AF-A0A8B7JB48-F1
#
_cell.length_a   1.000
_cell.length_b   1.000
_cell.length_c   1.000
_cell.angle_alpha   90.00
_cell.angle_beta   90.00
_cell.angle_gamma   90.00
#
_symmetry.space_group_name_H-M   'P 1'
#
loop_
_entity.id
_entity.type
_entity.pdbx_description
1 polymer ?
#
loop_
_entity_poly.entity_id
_entity_poly.type
_entity_poly.pdbx_seq_one_letter_code
_entity_poly.pdbx_strand_id
1 'polypeptide(L)'
;DWSAERSSSVFQLGEVLHFQAGVDTENHAPLRLFVDSCVATPTPDRNSFPQYALIDFSGCLVDGQLDDATSTFISPRPRQDVLQFVVDAFKFTENSSNLIYITCHLKVSLADQAPDPLNKACSFDKARSLWAPVEGTRDVCSCCE
;
A
#
# COMPACT_ATOMS: atom_id res chain seq x y z
N ASP A 1 4.14 -8.78 13.93
CA ASP A 1 4.85 -9.87 13.21
C ASP A 1 3.97 -10.55 12.15
N TRP A 2 2.85 -9.93 11.74
CA TRP A 2 1.90 -10.51 10.77
C TRP A 2 1.23 -11.83 11.19
N SER A 3 1.30 -12.19 12.49
CA SER A 3 0.74 -13.46 12.99
C SER A 3 -0.78 -13.48 13.10
N ALA A 4 -1.40 -12.33 13.36
CA ALA A 4 -2.85 -12.20 13.52
C ALA A 4 -3.31 -10.76 13.23
N GLU A 5 -4.61 -10.62 12.96
CA GLU A 5 -5.27 -9.32 12.92
C GLU A 5 -5.21 -8.67 14.30
N ARG A 6 -4.92 -7.37 14.33
CA ARG A 6 -4.91 -6.59 15.57
C ARG A 6 -6.34 -6.43 16.07
N SER A 7 -6.57 -6.69 17.35
CA SER A 7 -7.90 -6.59 17.97
C SER A 7 -8.41 -5.16 18.19
N SER A 8 -7.52 -4.16 18.13
CA SER A 8 -7.83 -2.74 18.33
C SER A 8 -7.58 -1.95 17.05
N SER A 9 -8.56 -1.11 16.70
CA SER A 9 -8.47 -0.12 15.61
C SER A 9 -7.93 1.24 16.06
N VAL A 10 -7.43 1.34 17.30
CA VAL A 10 -6.87 2.58 17.85
C VAL A 10 -5.35 2.57 17.68
N PHE A 11 -4.85 3.66 17.11
CA PHE A 11 -3.43 3.91 16.88
C PHE A 11 -3.01 5.25 17.49
N GLN A 12 -1.76 5.32 17.96
CA GLN A 12 -1.09 6.54 18.38
C GLN A 12 -0.16 7.04 17.27
N LEU A 13 0.05 8.35 17.21
CA LEU A 13 1.06 8.91 16.30
C LEU A 13 2.44 8.35 16.66
N GLY A 14 3.20 7.95 15.64
CA GLY A 14 4.47 7.23 15.79
C GLY A 14 4.32 5.70 15.82
N GLU A 15 3.11 5.15 15.88
CA GLU A 15 2.88 3.74 15.56
C GLU A 15 2.84 3.51 14.04
N VAL A 16 2.91 2.25 13.63
CA VAL A 16 2.88 1.82 12.24
C VAL A 16 1.67 0.91 12.01
N LEU A 17 0.85 1.26 11.03
CA LEU A 17 -0.28 0.46 10.57
C LEU A 17 0.24 -0.63 9.64
N HIS A 18 -0.12 -1.88 9.94
CA HIS A 18 0.22 -3.05 9.13
C HIS A 18 -0.99 -3.46 8.31
N PHE A 19 -0.90 -3.31 6.99
CA PHE A 19 -1.97 -3.68 6.05
C PHE A 19 -1.62 -4.97 5.32
N GLN A 20 -2.59 -5.89 5.28
CA GLN A 20 -2.53 -7.08 4.44
C GLN A 20 -3.74 -7.09 3.51
N ALA A 21 -3.47 -7.01 2.21
CA ALA A 21 -4.46 -7.29 1.18
C ALA A 21 -4.33 -8.77 0.78
N GLY A 22 -5.46 -9.45 0.63
CA GLY A 22 -5.53 -10.83 0.15
C GLY A 22 -6.74 -11.00 -0.76
N VAL A 23 -6.63 -11.87 -1.76
CA VAL A 23 -7.74 -12.28 -2.62
C VAL A 23 -7.92 -13.79 -2.51
N ASP A 24 -9.16 -14.25 -2.40
CA ASP A 24 -9.45 -15.67 -2.47
C ASP A 24 -9.28 -16.15 -3.92
N THR A 25 -8.46 -17.19 -4.10
CA THR A 25 -8.15 -17.77 -5.40
C THR A 25 -8.70 -19.19 -5.56
N GLU A 26 -9.62 -19.63 -4.68
CA GLU A 26 -10.27 -20.92 -4.83
C GLU A 26 -10.94 -21.05 -6.21
N ASN A 27 -10.64 -22.14 -6.92
CA ASN A 27 -11.16 -22.44 -8.27
C ASN A 27 -10.81 -21.42 -9.38
N HIS A 28 -9.80 -20.58 -9.17
CA HIS A 28 -9.26 -19.67 -10.18
C HIS A 28 -7.84 -20.08 -10.61
N ALA A 29 -7.38 -19.56 -11.77
CA ALA A 29 -5.98 -19.66 -12.15
C ALA A 29 -5.10 -18.95 -11.10
N PRO A 30 -3.81 -19.30 -10.93
CA PRO A 30 -2.92 -18.60 -10.01
C PRO A 30 -2.88 -17.09 -10.31
N LEU A 31 -3.21 -16.26 -9.32
CA LEU A 31 -3.27 -14.80 -9.45
C LEU A 31 -2.14 -14.12 -8.67
N ARG A 32 -1.70 -12.96 -9.16
CA ARG A 32 -0.90 -12.01 -8.39
C ARG A 32 -1.74 -10.79 -8.02
N LEU A 33 -1.75 -10.44 -6.74
CA LEU A 33 -2.48 -9.28 -6.20
C LEU A 33 -1.64 -8.00 -6.26
N PHE A 34 -2.26 -6.89 -6.64
CA PHE A 34 -1.70 -5.55 -6.58
C PHE A 34 -2.66 -4.60 -5.88
N VAL A 35 -2.08 -3.56 -5.27
CA VAL A 35 -2.82 -2.41 -4.73
C VAL A 35 -2.53 -1.24 -5.67
N ASP A 36 -3.53 -0.86 -6.46
CA ASP A 36 -3.40 0.16 -7.49
C ASP A 36 -3.36 1.57 -6.90
N SER A 37 -4.23 1.83 -5.93
CA SER A 37 -4.25 3.07 -5.14
C SER A 37 -4.84 2.83 -3.75
N CYS A 38 -4.47 3.67 -2.78
CA CYS A 38 -5.10 3.77 -1.47
C CYS A 38 -5.20 5.24 -1.08
N VAL A 39 -6.40 5.67 -0.70
CA VAL A 39 -6.68 7.04 -0.27
C VAL A 39 -7.26 7.01 1.13
N ALA A 40 -6.73 7.85 2.00
CA ALA A 40 -7.26 8.11 3.32
C ALA A 40 -8.16 9.35 3.35
N THR A 41 -9.24 9.26 4.12
CA THR A 41 -10.26 10.31 4.27
C THR A 41 -10.78 10.35 5.71
N PRO A 42 -11.33 11.49 6.18
CA PRO A 42 -11.89 11.59 7.55
C PRO A 42 -13.26 10.92 7.70
N THR A 43 -13.91 10.53 6.59
CA THR A 43 -15.23 9.88 6.57
C THR A 43 -15.20 8.64 5.67
N PRO A 44 -16.19 7.74 5.74
CA PRO A 44 -16.25 6.57 4.85
C PRO A 44 -16.39 6.91 3.35
N ASP A 45 -16.80 8.14 3.01
CA ASP A 45 -16.87 8.57 1.61
C ASP A 45 -15.47 8.84 1.06
N ARG A 46 -15.02 7.98 0.14
CA ARG A 46 -13.72 8.09 -0.55
C ARG A 46 -13.53 9.44 -1.24
N ASN A 47 -14.61 10.12 -1.63
CA ASN A 47 -14.54 11.41 -2.32
C ASN A 47 -14.59 12.60 -1.34
N SER A 48 -14.74 12.35 -0.04
CA SER A 48 -14.74 13.41 0.97
C SER A 48 -13.37 14.08 1.09
N PHE A 49 -13.36 15.33 1.55
CA PHE A 49 -12.14 16.11 1.74
C PHE A 49 -11.86 16.34 3.24
N PRO A 50 -10.59 16.49 3.62
CA PRO A 50 -9.38 16.30 2.80
C PRO A 50 -9.14 14.84 2.40
N GLN A 51 -8.40 14.64 1.30
CA GLN A 51 -7.93 13.33 0.82
C GLN A 51 -6.41 13.26 0.98
N TYR A 52 -5.90 12.10 1.38
CA TYR A 52 -4.47 11.83 1.49
C TYR A 52 -4.12 10.54 0.74
N ALA A 53 -3.29 10.65 -0.30
CA ALA A 53 -2.88 9.51 -1.10
C ALA A 53 -1.73 8.75 -0.42
N LEU A 54 -1.96 7.47 -0.10
CA LEU A 54 -0.95 6.58 0.47
C LEU A 54 -0.21 5.82 -0.62
N ILE A 55 -0.99 5.30 -1.56
CA ILE A 55 -0.54 4.60 -2.76
C ILE A 55 -1.25 5.25 -3.95
N ASP A 56 -0.49 5.61 -4.96
CA ASP A 56 -1.00 6.21 -6.21
C ASP A 56 -0.19 5.69 -7.41
N PHE A 57 -0.49 6.20 -8.61
CA PHE A 57 0.23 5.90 -9.86
C PHE A 57 0.37 4.40 -10.13
N SER A 58 -0.70 3.66 -9.88
CA SER A 58 -0.76 2.20 -10.06
C SER A 58 0.32 1.46 -9.26
N GLY A 59 0.31 1.64 -7.95
CA GLY A 59 1.12 0.87 -7.01
C GLY A 59 2.42 1.53 -6.53
N CYS A 60 2.58 2.84 -6.67
CA CYS A 60 3.67 3.59 -6.04
C CYS A 60 3.24 4.01 -4.62
N LEU A 61 3.91 3.51 -3.57
CA LEU A 61 3.65 3.91 -2.18
C LEU A 61 4.29 5.27 -1.90
N VAL A 62 3.61 6.33 -2.34
CA VAL A 62 4.07 7.73 -2.31
C VAL A 62 4.26 8.28 -0.90
N ASP A 63 3.53 7.76 0.08
CA ASP A 63 3.71 8.15 1.49
C ASP A 63 5.15 7.89 1.98
N GLY A 64 5.79 6.82 1.51
CA GLY A 64 7.17 6.47 1.87
C GLY A 64 8.24 7.42 1.31
N GLN A 65 7.89 8.32 0.38
CA GLN A 65 8.81 9.30 -0.17
C GLN A 65 9.03 10.49 0.77
N LEU A 66 8.11 10.76 1.70
CA LEU A 66 8.24 11.85 2.68
C LEU A 66 9.43 11.62 3.61
N ASP A 67 10.18 12.67 3.93
CA ASP A 67 11.49 12.59 4.60
C ASP A 67 11.52 11.73 5.88
N ASP A 68 10.48 11.81 6.72
CA ASP A 68 10.40 11.09 8.00
C ASP A 68 9.58 9.78 7.92
N ALA A 69 8.94 9.47 6.78
CA ALA A 69 8.05 8.32 6.67
C ALA A 69 8.78 6.95 6.60
N THR A 70 8.25 5.91 7.22
CA THR A 70 8.79 4.54 7.15
C THR A 70 7.93 3.61 6.29
N SER A 71 6.91 4.16 5.65
CA SER A 71 5.93 3.44 4.87
C SER A 71 6.53 2.72 3.67
N THR A 72 6.25 1.44 3.53
CA THR A 72 6.86 0.58 2.51
C THR A 72 6.04 -0.69 2.29
N PHE A 73 6.03 -1.22 1.07
CA PHE A 73 5.67 -2.61 0.82
C PHE A 73 6.67 -3.58 1.46
N ILE A 74 6.16 -4.70 1.96
CA ILE A 74 6.98 -5.77 2.51
C ILE A 74 7.42 -6.70 1.37
N SER A 75 8.73 -6.89 1.24
CA SER A 75 9.35 -7.81 0.28
C SER A 75 10.24 -8.82 1.01
N PRO A 76 10.19 -10.12 0.64
CA PRO A 76 9.33 -10.71 -0.39
C PRO A 76 7.87 -10.88 0.07
N ARG A 77 6.95 -11.11 -0.88
CA ARG A 77 5.55 -11.43 -0.56
C ARG A 77 5.43 -12.77 0.17
N PRO A 78 4.42 -12.94 1.04
CA PRO A 78 4.09 -14.25 1.61
C PRO A 78 3.58 -15.24 0.55
N ARG A 79 2.70 -14.77 -0.35
CA ARG A 79 2.13 -15.50 -1.48
C ARG A 79 1.82 -14.54 -2.63
N GLN A 80 1.58 -15.04 -3.84
CA GLN A 80 1.30 -14.19 -5.01
C GLN A 80 -0.01 -13.40 -4.86
N ASP A 81 -1.01 -14.02 -4.25
CA ASP A 81 -2.35 -13.49 -3.95
C ASP A 81 -2.40 -12.60 -2.69
N VAL A 82 -1.26 -12.33 -2.06
CA VAL A 82 -1.14 -11.53 -0.83
C VAL A 82 -0.15 -10.38 -1.03
N LEU A 83 -0.52 -9.19 -0.58
CA LEU A 83 0.37 -8.02 -0.56
C LEU A 83 0.32 -7.36 0.81
N GLN A 84 1.49 -7.20 1.42
CA GLN A 84 1.65 -6.56 2.71
C GLN A 84 2.36 -5.22 2.54
N PHE A 85 1.90 -4.20 3.26
CA PHE A 85 2.54 -2.90 3.33
C PHE A 85 2.31 -2.26 4.68
N VAL A 86 3.20 -1.36 5.05
CA VAL A 86 3.11 -0.58 6.27
C VAL A 86 2.96 0.90 5.94
N VAL A 87 2.22 1.61 6.80
CA VAL A 87 2.00 3.05 6.73
C VAL A 87 2.15 3.64 8.12
N ASP A 88 2.85 4.76 8.27
CA ASP A 88 2.97 5.44 9.56
C ASP A 88 1.62 6.00 10.02
N ALA A 89 1.34 5.95 11.33
CA ALA A 89 0.12 6.51 11.87
C ALA A 89 0.09 8.03 11.75
N PHE A 90 -0.97 8.53 11.10
CA PHE A 90 -1.23 9.95 10.92
C PHE A 90 -2.66 10.31 11.30
N LYS A 91 -2.95 11.61 11.34
CA LYS A 91 -4.30 12.13 11.50
C LYS A 91 -4.50 13.37 10.65
N PHE A 92 -5.75 13.65 10.28
CA PHE A 92 -6.12 14.93 9.68
C PHE A 92 -6.17 16.02 10.76
N THR A 93 -5.58 17.18 10.49
CA THR A 93 -5.51 18.31 11.43
C THR A 93 -6.87 18.92 11.75
N GLU A 94 -7.81 18.89 10.81
CA GLU A 94 -9.15 19.49 10.94
C GLU A 94 -10.27 18.48 11.27
N ASN A 95 -9.92 17.23 11.60
CA ASN A 95 -10.90 16.21 11.94
C ASN A 95 -11.04 16.03 13.46
N SER A 96 -12.18 16.43 14.02
CA SER A 96 -12.46 16.27 15.46
C SER A 96 -12.70 14.82 15.89
N SER A 97 -13.03 13.91 14.96
CA SER A 97 -13.32 12.51 15.29
C SER A 97 -12.07 11.67 15.54
N ASN A 98 -10.88 12.13 15.11
CA ASN A 98 -9.63 11.35 15.07
C ASN A 98 -9.76 10.01 14.33
N LEU A 99 -10.77 9.86 13.46
CA LEU A 99 -10.94 8.68 12.61
C LEU A 99 -10.31 8.93 11.25
N ILE A 100 -9.78 7.86 10.67
CA ILE A 100 -9.37 7.82 9.27
C ILE A 100 -10.00 6.59 8.63
N TYR A 101 -10.42 6.72 7.39
CA TYR A 101 -10.92 5.64 6.55
C TYR A 101 -9.99 5.50 5.37
N ILE A 102 -9.48 4.29 5.13
CA ILE A 102 -8.58 3.98 4.02
C ILE A 102 -9.35 3.14 3.02
N THR A 103 -9.49 3.66 1.80
CA THR A 103 -10.12 2.95 0.70
C THR A 103 -9.09 2.65 -0.36
N CYS A 104 -8.93 1.36 -0.68
CA CYS A 104 -7.95 0.88 -1.65
C CYS A 104 -8.63 0.27 -2.88
N HIS A 105 -8.02 0.48 -4.04
CA HIS A 105 -8.38 -0.20 -5.28
C HIS A 105 -7.42 -1.38 -5.49
N LEU A 106 -7.94 -2.60 -5.39
CA LEU A 106 -7.17 -3.83 -5.56
C LEU A 106 -7.38 -4.35 -6.99
N LYS A 107 -6.34 -4.96 -7.56
CA LYS A 107 -6.41 -5.61 -8.87
C LYS A 107 -5.55 -6.87 -8.93
N VAL A 108 -5.76 -7.69 -9.94
CA VAL A 108 -5.07 -8.96 -10.12
C VAL A 108 -4.57 -9.14 -11.54
N SER A 109 -3.44 -9.85 -11.70
CA SER A 109 -2.98 -10.43 -12.96
C SER A 109 -2.81 -11.94 -12.82
N LEU A 110 -2.49 -12.63 -13.91
CA LEU A 110 -1.96 -13.99 -13.81
C LEU A 110 -0.63 -13.97 -13.05
N ALA A 111 -0.37 -14.99 -12.23
CA ALA A 111 0.80 -15.04 -11.36
C ALA A 111 2.13 -15.16 -12.13
N ASP A 112 2.12 -15.71 -13.34
CA ASP A 112 3.30 -15.86 -14.20
C ASP A 112 3.57 -14.63 -15.09
N GLN A 113 2.61 -13.72 -15.21
CA GLN A 113 2.79 -12.46 -15.92
C GLN A 113 3.85 -11.61 -15.21
N ALA A 114 4.82 -11.09 -15.96
CA ALA A 114 5.81 -10.17 -15.41
C ALA A 114 5.15 -8.85 -14.98
N PRO A 115 5.58 -8.24 -13.85
CA PRO A 115 5.15 -6.90 -13.48
C PRO A 115 5.42 -5.89 -14.59
N ASP A 116 4.53 -4.90 -14.72
CA ASP A 116 4.60 -3.84 -15.73
C ASP A 116 4.28 -2.48 -15.07
N PRO A 117 4.47 -1.34 -15.76
CA PRO A 117 4.22 -0.02 -15.18
C PRO A 117 2.80 0.21 -14.66
N LEU A 118 1.82 -0.58 -15.11
CA LEU A 118 0.47 -0.58 -14.55
C LEU A 118 0.33 -1.61 -13.44
N ASN A 119 1.01 -2.76 -13.46
CA ASN A 119 0.87 -3.82 -12.47
C ASN A 119 2.17 -4.01 -11.66
N LYS A 120 2.34 -3.17 -10.62
CA LYS A 120 3.54 -3.13 -9.77
C LYS A 120 3.20 -2.82 -8.31
N ALA A 121 4.19 -3.00 -7.44
CA ALA A 121 4.18 -2.52 -6.06
C ALA A 121 5.57 -1.95 -5.77
N CYS A 122 5.68 -0.63 -5.65
CA CYS A 122 6.93 0.11 -5.58
C CYS A 122 7.02 0.88 -4.27
N SER A 123 8.16 0.74 -3.58
CA SER A 123 8.52 1.54 -2.39
C SER A 123 9.69 2.46 -2.72
N PHE A 124 9.74 3.63 -2.10
CA PHE A 124 10.91 4.51 -2.17
C PHE A 124 11.99 4.04 -1.18
N ASP A 125 13.16 3.65 -1.68
CA ASP A 125 14.34 3.32 -0.88
C ASP A 125 15.11 4.62 -0.60
N LYS A 126 14.90 5.20 0.59
CA LYS A 126 15.55 6.45 1.00
C LYS A 126 17.08 6.37 1.01
N ALA A 127 17.64 5.23 1.42
CA ALA A 127 19.09 5.07 1.51
C ALA A 127 19.76 5.13 0.13
N ARG A 128 19.02 4.74 -0.92
CA ARG A 128 19.47 4.80 -2.31
C ARG A 128 18.87 5.96 -3.10
N SER A 129 17.89 6.65 -2.53
CA SER A 129 17.09 7.70 -3.17
C SER A 129 16.48 7.24 -4.49
N LEU A 130 15.95 6.01 -4.52
CA LEU A 130 15.47 5.35 -5.73
C LEU A 130 14.22 4.51 -5.41
N TRP A 131 13.32 4.37 -6.38
CA TRP A 131 12.20 3.44 -6.27
C TRP A 131 12.63 1.99 -6.48
N ALA A 132 12.07 1.08 -5.70
CA ALA A 132 12.33 -0.35 -5.78
C ALA A 132 11.01 -1.15 -5.81
N PRO A 133 10.85 -2.08 -6.74
CA PRO A 133 9.68 -2.94 -6.77
C PRO A 133 9.78 -4.08 -5.74
N VAL A 134 8.63 -4.59 -5.29
CA VAL A 134 8.56 -5.85 -4.54
C VAL A 134 9.08 -7.02 -5.38
N GLU A 135 8.69 -7.07 -6.66
CA GLU A 135 9.22 -7.99 -7.68
C GLU A 135 9.22 -7.36 -9.08
N GLY A 136 10.00 -7.94 -10.00
CA GLY A 136 10.19 -7.41 -11.36
C GLY A 136 11.51 -6.66 -11.52
N THR A 137 11.68 -6.02 -12.67
CA THR A 137 12.87 -5.23 -12.98
C THR A 137 12.76 -3.82 -12.37
N ARG A 138 13.89 -3.18 -12.06
CA ARG A 138 13.90 -1.88 -11.36
C ARG A 138 13.21 -0.76 -12.14
N ASP A 139 13.30 -0.80 -13.46
CA ASP A 139 12.71 0.18 -14.37
C ASP A 139 11.18 0.20 -14.37
N VAL A 140 10.53 -0.85 -13.84
CA VAL A 140 9.07 -0.86 -13.68
C VAL A 140 8.58 0.29 -12.78
N CYS A 141 9.41 0.73 -11.84
CA CYS A 141 9.10 1.81 -10.91
C CYS A 141 9.57 3.20 -11.37
N SER A 142 10.20 3.33 -12.55
CA SER A 142 10.71 4.63 -13.03
C SER A 142 9.62 5.68 -13.26
N CYS A 143 8.35 5.27 -13.38
CA CYS A 143 7.20 6.17 -13.48
C CYS A 143 6.67 6.69 -12.13
N CYS A 144 7.24 6.24 -11.01
CA CYS A 144 6.90 6.72 -9.67
C CYS A 144 7.71 7.97 -9.26
N GLU A 145 8.73 8.34 -10.04
CA GLU A 145 9.55 9.56 -9.82
C GLU A 145 8.83 10.84 -10.23
#